data_AF-A0A969KTJ1-F1
#
_entry.id   AF-A0A969KTJ1-F1
#
_cell.length_a   1.000
_cell.length_b   1.000
_cell.length_c   1.000
_cell.angle_alpha   90.00
_cell.angle_beta   90.00
_cell.angle_gamma   90.00
#
_symmetry.space_group_name_H-M   'P 1'
#
loop_
_entity.id
_entity.type
_entity.pdbx_description
1 polymer ?
#
loop_
_entity_poly.entity_id
_entity_poly.type
_entity_poly.pdbx_seq_one_letter_code
_entity_poly.pdbx_strand_id
1 'polypeptide(L)'
;MKQQPMQIDPLNSPFPVPWNWILAIQSEHHTPAPKVYYYRSQSLISPDRHYAAYSRIQLRVLPNMTQNQVSSILFIENLHTGELQPIIARSPFTDNPFNSTAIDAPLGTIAILMPVGWSETGDRMLAREFESIFGTDIASDFAVVWNQPSKQLCTVAPSGISYTHAVLLGWSQTHRHRVLFRAGHLGEDDWQIWSVDCSGDTTIAPNDQPIIYGQTHHHIWAGPQADRR
;
A
#
# COMPACT_ATOMS: atom_id res chain seq x y z
N MET A 1 30.54 3.14 -8.15
CA MET A 1 29.09 2.88 -8.24
C MET A 1 28.50 3.06 -6.85
N LYS A 2 27.59 4.02 -6.62
CA LYS A 2 26.84 4.07 -5.36
C LYS A 2 25.78 2.96 -5.43
N GLN A 3 25.91 1.94 -4.59
CA GLN A 3 24.84 0.96 -4.39
C GLN A 3 23.59 1.73 -3.97
N GLN A 4 22.50 1.62 -4.72
CA GLN A 4 21.20 2.06 -4.23
C GLN A 4 20.91 1.22 -2.98
N PRO A 5 20.49 1.81 -1.86
CA PRO A 5 20.11 1.02 -0.70
C PRO A 5 19.00 0.06 -1.14
N MET A 6 19.22 -1.23 -0.92
CA MET A 6 18.26 -2.28 -1.25
C MET A 6 16.92 -1.92 -0.59
N GLN A 7 15.89 -1.73 -1.41
CA GLN A 7 14.57 -1.41 -0.89
C GLN A 7 13.98 -2.69 -0.30
N ILE A 8 13.82 -2.71 1.03
CA ILE A 8 13.27 -3.86 1.76
C ILE A 8 11.76 -3.68 1.85
N ASP A 9 11.01 -4.75 1.64
CA ASP A 9 9.57 -4.79 1.85
C ASP A 9 9.22 -5.96 2.78
N PRO A 10 8.35 -5.79 3.79
CA PRO A 10 7.99 -6.87 4.72
C PRO A 10 7.41 -8.11 4.04
N LEU A 11 6.74 -7.94 2.90
CA LEU A 11 6.11 -9.02 2.14
C LEU A 11 6.91 -9.40 0.89
N ASN A 12 8.10 -8.82 0.69
CA ASN A 12 8.87 -8.95 -0.55
C ASN A 12 8.01 -8.61 -1.79
N SER A 13 7.16 -7.58 -1.66
CA SER A 13 6.29 -7.12 -2.73
C SER A 13 7.08 -6.49 -3.88
N PRO A 14 6.63 -6.63 -5.15
CA PRO A 14 7.19 -5.86 -6.26
C PRO A 14 6.93 -4.35 -6.16
N PHE A 15 6.06 -3.91 -5.24
CA PHE A 15 5.69 -2.51 -5.01
C PHE A 15 6.06 -2.06 -3.60
N PRO A 16 7.35 -1.96 -3.27
CA PRO A 16 7.81 -1.80 -1.91
C PRO A 16 7.28 -0.53 -1.21
N VAL A 17 6.82 -0.68 0.03
CA VAL A 17 6.51 0.45 0.93
C VAL A 17 7.81 1.13 1.39
N PRO A 18 7.81 2.35 1.96
CA PRO A 18 9.04 3.02 2.42
C PRO A 18 9.54 2.43 3.76
N TRP A 19 9.78 1.12 3.80
CA TRP A 19 10.12 0.39 5.02
C TRP A 19 11.45 0.85 5.62
N ASN A 20 12.46 1.07 4.78
CA ASN A 20 13.77 1.59 5.22
C ASN A 20 13.63 2.94 5.94
N TRP A 21 12.70 3.80 5.50
CA TRP A 21 12.43 5.07 6.17
C TRP A 21 11.80 4.86 7.55
N ILE A 22 10.84 3.93 7.66
CA ILE A 22 10.22 3.57 8.94
C ILE A 22 11.27 3.07 9.92
N LEU A 23 12.09 2.09 9.51
CA LEU A 23 13.14 1.51 10.35
C LEU A 23 14.20 2.55 10.77
N ALA A 24 14.62 3.43 9.86
CA ALA A 24 15.59 4.47 10.16
C ALA A 24 15.06 5.43 11.24
N ILE A 25 13.83 5.93 11.07
CA ILE A 25 13.19 6.84 12.02
C ILE A 25 12.99 6.17 13.39
N GLN A 26 12.66 4.88 13.42
CA GLN A 26 12.56 4.11 14.66
C GLN A 26 13.91 3.98 15.38
N SER A 27 14.98 3.72 14.64
CA SER A 27 16.32 3.56 15.20
C SER A 27 16.90 4.84 15.81
N GLU A 28 16.51 6.01 15.28
CA GLU A 28 16.99 7.33 15.71
C GLU A 28 16.17 7.95 16.85
N HIS A 29 14.98 7.41 17.14
CA HIS A 29 14.10 7.97 18.16
C HIS A 29 14.47 7.49 19.57
N HIS A 30 15.07 8.39 20.35
CA HIS A 30 15.47 8.11 21.74
C HIS A 30 14.76 9.00 22.77
N THR A 31 13.75 9.76 22.37
CA THR A 31 13.07 10.72 23.24
C THR A 31 11.81 10.09 23.87
N PRO A 32 11.48 10.42 25.13
CA PRO A 32 10.25 9.95 25.77
C PRO A 32 8.97 10.61 25.22
N ALA A 33 9.10 11.70 24.46
CA ALA A 33 7.96 12.40 23.87
C ALA A 33 7.59 11.82 22.50
N PRO A 34 6.30 11.56 22.21
CA PRO A 34 5.86 11.15 20.88
C PRO A 34 6.25 12.16 19.82
N LYS A 35 6.65 11.68 18.64
CA LYS A 35 7.02 12.53 17.51
C LYS A 35 6.41 12.03 16.21
N VAL A 36 6.01 12.96 15.36
CA VAL A 36 5.40 12.68 14.06
C VAL A 36 6.39 12.99 12.94
N TYR A 37 6.46 12.11 11.96
CA TYR A 37 7.27 12.23 10.77
C TYR A 37 6.43 12.03 9.52
N TYR A 38 6.79 12.72 8.45
CA TYR A 38 6.07 12.67 7.19
C TYR A 38 6.95 12.15 6.05
N TYR A 39 6.33 11.38 5.16
CA TYR A 39 6.91 10.91 3.92
C TYR A 39 5.92 11.13 2.77
N ARG A 40 6.40 11.54 1.60
CA ARG A 40 5.59 11.64 0.39
C ARG A 40 6.16 10.70 -0.67
N SER A 41 5.31 9.87 -1.28
CA SER A 41 5.74 9.03 -2.39
C SER A 41 5.97 9.85 -3.66
N GLN A 42 6.63 9.23 -4.64
CA GLN A 42 6.74 9.80 -5.98
C GLN A 42 5.37 9.82 -6.66
N SER A 43 5.16 10.82 -7.52
CA SER A 43 3.93 10.89 -8.32
C SER A 43 3.97 9.87 -9.45
N LEU A 44 2.93 9.06 -9.56
CA LEU A 44 2.68 8.13 -10.65
C LEU A 44 1.68 8.74 -11.63
N ILE A 45 2.14 9.03 -12.85
CA ILE A 45 1.34 9.69 -13.89
C ILE A 45 0.63 8.64 -14.75
N SER A 46 -0.65 8.89 -15.06
CA SER A 46 -1.47 8.04 -15.92
C SER A 46 -0.94 8.03 -17.37
N PRO A 47 -1.13 6.94 -18.14
CA PRO A 47 -0.68 6.85 -19.54
C PRO A 47 -1.19 7.99 -20.44
N ASP A 48 -2.43 8.43 -20.20
CA ASP A 48 -3.09 9.52 -20.92
C ASP A 48 -2.73 10.92 -20.38
N ARG A 49 -1.93 10.99 -19.30
CA ARG A 49 -1.46 12.21 -18.63
C ARG A 49 -2.56 13.12 -18.07
N HIS A 50 -3.76 12.60 -17.87
CA HIS A 50 -4.83 13.37 -17.22
C HIS A 50 -4.71 13.35 -15.70
N TYR A 51 -4.04 12.34 -15.12
CA TYR A 51 -4.00 12.14 -13.69
C TYR A 51 -2.59 11.87 -13.14
N ALA A 52 -2.38 12.28 -11.89
CA ALA A 52 -1.24 11.88 -11.08
C ALA A 52 -1.72 11.28 -9.76
N ALA A 53 -1.09 10.20 -9.31
CA ALA A 53 -1.35 9.58 -8.02
C ALA A 53 -0.11 9.66 -7.11
N TYR A 54 -0.28 10.03 -5.85
CA TYR A 54 0.79 10.02 -4.85
C TYR A 54 0.24 9.89 -3.44
N SER A 55 1.05 9.40 -2.51
CA SER A 55 0.68 9.19 -1.12
C SER A 55 1.42 10.14 -0.19
N ARG A 56 0.76 10.51 0.90
CA ARG A 56 1.38 11.09 2.08
C ARG A 56 1.25 10.09 3.21
N ILE A 57 2.37 9.79 3.86
CA ILE A 57 2.49 8.81 4.93
C ILE A 57 2.92 9.56 6.18
N GLN A 58 2.26 9.25 7.30
CA GLN A 58 2.56 9.77 8.62
C GLN A 58 3.03 8.62 9.50
N LEU A 59 4.20 8.77 10.12
CA LEU A 59 4.71 7.87 11.15
C LEU A 59 4.70 8.63 12.49
N ARG A 60 3.87 8.16 13.42
CA ARG A 60 3.89 8.59 14.81
C ARG A 60 4.71 7.59 15.62
N VAL A 61 5.85 8.07 16.11
CA VAL A 61 6.76 7.28 16.95
C VAL A 61 6.47 7.56 18.41
N LEU A 62 6.37 6.49 19.20
CA LEU A 62 6.22 6.50 20.64
C LEU A 62 7.45 5.82 21.27
N PRO A 63 7.68 5.97 22.60
CA PRO A 63 8.83 5.36 23.26
C PRO A 63 8.88 3.83 23.12
N ASN A 64 7.72 3.17 23.05
CA ASN A 64 7.63 1.75 22.76
C ASN A 64 7.27 1.54 21.28
N MET A 65 8.12 0.82 20.55
CA MET A 65 7.93 0.51 19.13
C MET A 65 6.59 -0.21 18.86
N THR A 66 6.16 -1.09 19.76
CA THR A 66 4.89 -1.82 19.61
C THR A 66 3.66 -0.93 19.77
N GLN A 67 3.85 0.39 19.96
CA GLN A 67 2.79 1.39 20.01
C GLN A 67 2.87 2.39 18.85
N ASN A 68 3.91 2.31 18.00
CA ASN A 68 4.06 3.20 16.85
C ASN A 68 2.87 3.09 15.91
N GLN A 69 2.56 4.18 15.19
CA GLN A 69 1.44 4.20 14.26
C GLN A 69 1.92 4.73 12.91
N VAL A 70 1.62 3.99 11.84
CA VAL A 70 1.81 4.46 10.47
C VAL A 70 0.44 4.53 9.80
N SER A 71 0.13 5.69 9.26
CA SER A 71 -1.09 5.93 8.48
C SER A 71 -0.75 6.66 7.19
N SER A 72 -1.67 6.63 6.22
CA SER A 72 -1.44 7.28 4.94
C SER A 72 -2.73 7.75 4.28
N ILE A 73 -2.59 8.68 3.35
CA ILE A 73 -3.65 9.12 2.45
C ILE A 73 -3.07 9.12 1.04
N LEU A 74 -3.79 8.52 0.10
CA LEU A 74 -3.49 8.60 -1.32
C LEU A 74 -4.27 9.76 -1.94
N PHE A 75 -3.66 10.48 -2.87
CA PHE A 75 -4.28 11.54 -3.63
C PHE A 75 -4.26 11.18 -5.11
N ILE A 76 -5.38 11.42 -5.79
CA ILE A 76 -5.46 11.47 -7.25
C ILE A 76 -5.69 12.92 -7.64
N GLU A 77 -4.76 13.47 -8.42
CA GLU A 77 -4.79 14.83 -8.95
C GLU A 77 -5.21 14.79 -10.41
N ASN A 78 -6.22 15.57 -10.78
CA ASN A 78 -6.50 15.89 -12.18
C ASN A 78 -5.51 16.97 -12.64
N LEU A 79 -4.62 16.61 -13.57
CA LEU A 79 -3.52 17.48 -14.02
C LEU A 79 -3.98 18.66 -14.88
N HIS A 80 -5.22 18.63 -15.39
CA HIS A 80 -5.78 19.74 -16.15
C HIS A 80 -6.49 20.76 -15.25
N THR A 81 -7.27 20.28 -14.27
CA THR A 81 -8.08 21.15 -13.40
C THR A 81 -7.39 21.49 -12.08
N GLY A 82 -6.37 20.74 -11.68
CA GLY A 82 -5.74 20.83 -10.36
C GLY A 82 -6.61 20.24 -9.22
N GLU A 83 -7.73 19.60 -9.55
CA GLU A 83 -8.61 18.98 -8.55
C GLU A 83 -7.90 17.81 -7.87
N LEU A 84 -7.88 17.82 -6.55
CA LEU A 84 -7.27 16.78 -5.72
C LEU A 84 -8.35 15.96 -5.02
N GLN A 85 -8.42 14.67 -5.32
CA GLN A 85 -9.30 13.71 -4.67
C GLN A 85 -8.51 12.86 -3.66
N PRO A 86 -8.84 12.91 -2.36
CA PRO A 86 -8.29 11.96 -1.40
C PRO A 86 -8.95 10.58 -1.59
N ILE A 87 -8.12 9.54 -1.57
CA ILE A 87 -8.50 8.14 -1.60
C ILE A 87 -8.16 7.54 -0.24
N ILE A 88 -9.17 6.93 0.37
CA ILE A 88 -9.08 6.26 1.67
C ILE A 88 -9.50 4.82 1.43
N ALA A 89 -8.62 3.87 1.75
CA ALA A 89 -8.93 2.45 1.67
C ALA A 89 -10.09 2.09 2.63
N ARG A 90 -10.85 1.05 2.29
CA ARG A 90 -11.81 0.40 3.20
C ARG A 90 -11.37 -1.04 3.41
N SER A 91 -10.33 -1.20 4.21
CA SER A 91 -9.61 -2.41 4.59
C SER A 91 -9.74 -2.67 6.10
N PRO A 92 -9.35 -3.86 6.60
CA PRO A 92 -9.54 -4.22 7.99
C PRO A 92 -9.01 -3.20 8.99
N PHE A 93 -7.84 -2.59 8.79
CA PHE A 93 -7.37 -1.55 9.73
C PHE A 93 -7.88 -0.14 9.44
N THR A 94 -8.63 0.06 8.35
CA THR A 94 -9.34 1.33 8.09
C THR A 94 -10.83 1.30 8.44
N ASP A 95 -11.46 0.12 8.65
CA ASP A 95 -12.88 -0.01 9.06
C ASP A 95 -13.22 -1.19 10.02
N ASN A 96 -12.29 -2.02 10.55
CA ASN A 96 -12.62 -3.19 11.38
C ASN A 96 -12.31 -3.06 12.90
N PRO A 97 -13.33 -3.08 13.78
CA PRO A 97 -13.19 -3.15 15.24
C PRO A 97 -12.89 -4.55 15.81
N PHE A 98 -12.55 -5.55 14.99
CA PHE A 98 -12.17 -6.90 15.45
C PHE A 98 -10.66 -7.15 15.36
N ASN A 99 -9.95 -6.60 16.34
CA ASN A 99 -8.94 -7.38 17.05
C ASN A 99 -9.25 -7.31 18.55
N SER A 100 -10.43 -7.80 18.93
CA SER A 100 -10.87 -7.98 20.31
C SER A 100 -10.39 -9.32 20.84
N THR A 101 -9.07 -9.51 20.98
CA THR A 101 -8.49 -10.50 21.91
C THR A 101 -7.00 -10.19 22.19
N ALA A 102 -6.74 -9.10 22.92
CA ALA A 102 -5.61 -9.04 23.85
C ALA A 102 -5.80 -7.87 24.82
N ILE A 103 -5.66 -8.19 26.09
CA ILE A 103 -5.74 -7.31 27.24
C ILE A 103 -4.55 -6.31 27.21
N ASP A 104 -4.85 -5.03 27.42
CA ASP A 104 -3.94 -3.94 27.81
C ASP A 104 -2.73 -3.56 26.93
N ALA A 105 -3.00 -2.88 25.80
CA ALA A 105 -2.31 -1.69 25.24
C ALA A 105 -2.81 -1.48 23.79
N PRO A 106 -2.96 -0.24 23.27
CA PRO A 106 -3.23 -0.06 21.85
C PRO A 106 -2.02 -0.56 21.06
N LEU A 107 -2.17 -1.69 20.36
CA LEU A 107 -1.15 -2.22 19.47
C LEU A 107 -0.82 -1.18 18.40
N GLY A 108 0.45 -1.04 18.10
CA GLY A 108 0.95 -0.18 17.04
C GLY A 108 0.56 -0.75 15.69
N THR A 109 -0.03 0.07 14.83
CA THR A 109 -0.55 -0.35 13.53
C THR A 109 0.23 0.28 12.37
N ILE A 110 0.20 -0.40 11.24
CA ILE A 110 0.75 0.07 9.97
C ILE A 110 -0.37 -0.04 8.93
N ALA A 111 -0.72 1.09 8.32
CA ALA A 111 -1.63 1.18 7.17
C ALA A 111 -1.03 2.13 6.13
N ILE A 112 -0.51 1.56 5.04
CA ILE A 112 0.23 2.29 4.00
C ILE A 112 -0.42 2.05 2.62
N LEU A 113 -1.13 3.05 2.13
CA LEU A 113 -1.67 3.15 0.79
C LEU A 113 -0.63 3.74 -0.16
N MET A 114 -0.26 3.01 -1.21
CA MET A 114 0.74 3.42 -2.20
C MET A 114 0.22 3.20 -3.62
N PRO A 115 0.42 4.16 -4.54
CA PRO A 115 0.07 3.93 -5.94
C PRO A 115 0.96 2.83 -6.53
N VAL A 116 0.34 1.89 -7.25
CA VAL A 116 1.02 0.77 -7.91
C VAL A 116 1.11 1.01 -9.41
N GLY A 117 -0.02 1.32 -10.03
CA GLY A 117 -0.12 1.33 -11.49
C GLY A 117 -1.45 1.86 -11.96
N TRP A 118 -1.48 2.32 -13.20
CA TRP A 118 -2.71 2.63 -13.93
C TRP A 118 -3.14 1.43 -14.79
N SER A 119 -4.39 1.43 -15.25
CA SER A 119 -4.82 0.65 -16.41
C SER A 119 -4.15 1.16 -17.68
N GLU A 120 -4.20 0.35 -18.75
CA GLU A 120 -3.63 0.70 -20.06
C GLU A 120 -4.16 2.04 -20.60
N THR A 121 -5.44 2.30 -20.41
CA THR A 121 -6.13 3.52 -20.86
C THR A 121 -6.00 4.69 -19.88
N GLY A 122 -5.47 4.48 -18.67
CA GLY A 122 -5.37 5.51 -17.63
C GLY A 122 -6.67 5.81 -16.87
N ASP A 123 -7.75 5.07 -17.15
CA ASP A 123 -9.08 5.27 -16.57
C ASP A 123 -9.27 4.60 -15.19
N ARG A 124 -8.32 3.76 -14.77
CA ARG A 124 -8.34 3.08 -13.46
C ARG A 124 -6.97 3.18 -12.80
N MET A 125 -6.96 3.41 -11.50
CA MET A 125 -5.76 3.45 -10.67
C MET A 125 -5.79 2.28 -9.70
N LEU A 126 -4.71 1.51 -9.67
CA LEU A 126 -4.43 0.47 -8.69
C LEU A 126 -3.46 1.01 -7.65
N ALA A 127 -3.84 0.87 -6.38
CA ALA A 127 -2.99 1.11 -5.24
C ALA A 127 -2.90 -0.15 -4.36
N ARG A 128 -1.77 -0.26 -3.68
CA ARG A 128 -1.49 -1.25 -2.65
C ARG A 128 -1.80 -0.62 -1.30
N GLU A 129 -2.69 -1.21 -0.53
CA GLU A 129 -2.81 -0.94 0.89
C GLU A 129 -2.05 -2.05 1.64
N PHE A 130 -0.94 -1.69 2.26
CA PHE A 130 -0.16 -2.59 3.11
C PHE A 130 -0.58 -2.41 4.57
N GLU A 131 -1.01 -3.50 5.18
CA GLU A 131 -1.50 -3.53 6.56
C GLU A 131 -0.67 -4.47 7.44
N SER A 132 -0.30 -4.02 8.65
CA SER A 132 0.47 -4.82 9.61
C SER A 132 0.34 -4.30 11.05
N ILE A 133 0.81 -5.08 12.02
CA ILE A 133 0.92 -4.71 13.44
C ILE A 133 2.40 -4.70 13.83
N PHE A 134 2.86 -3.64 14.50
CA PHE A 134 4.25 -3.55 14.95
C PHE A 134 4.59 -4.66 15.93
N GLY A 135 5.68 -5.38 15.66
CA GLY A 135 6.20 -6.43 16.53
C GLY A 135 5.53 -7.79 16.36
N THR A 136 4.71 -7.98 15.32
CA THR A 136 4.13 -9.28 14.97
C THR A 136 4.58 -9.73 13.57
N ASP A 137 4.23 -10.95 13.23
CA ASP A 137 4.36 -11.54 11.89
C ASP A 137 3.11 -11.31 11.03
N ILE A 138 2.15 -10.49 11.48
CA ILE A 138 0.93 -10.20 10.73
C ILE A 138 1.21 -9.11 9.71
N ALA A 139 1.10 -9.45 8.42
CA ALA A 139 1.19 -8.50 7.33
C ALA A 139 0.38 -8.97 6.10
N SER A 140 -0.39 -8.08 5.48
CA SER A 140 -1.12 -8.42 4.25
C SER A 140 -1.34 -7.19 3.36
N ASP A 141 -1.37 -7.44 2.05
CA ASP A 141 -1.77 -6.46 1.06
C ASP A 141 -3.27 -6.54 0.75
N PHE A 142 -3.86 -5.37 0.46
CA PHE A 142 -5.14 -5.20 -0.22
C PHE A 142 -4.91 -4.38 -1.49
N ALA A 143 -5.76 -4.60 -2.49
CA ALA A 143 -5.83 -3.78 -3.69
C ALA A 143 -6.91 -2.72 -3.52
N VAL A 144 -6.56 -1.47 -3.73
CA VAL A 144 -7.50 -0.35 -3.82
C VAL A 144 -7.58 0.06 -5.28
N VAL A 145 -8.76 -0.08 -5.88
CA VAL A 145 -9.01 0.31 -7.27
C VAL A 145 -9.93 1.50 -7.31
N TRP A 146 -9.42 2.60 -7.86
CA TRP A 146 -10.23 3.76 -8.24
C TRP A 146 -10.58 3.67 -9.73
N ASN A 147 -11.86 3.83 -10.05
CA ASN A 147 -12.40 3.77 -11.40
C ASN A 147 -12.98 5.14 -11.79
N GLN A 148 -12.38 5.78 -12.78
CA GLN A 148 -12.76 7.11 -13.22
C GLN A 148 -14.18 7.14 -13.85
N PRO A 149 -14.51 6.26 -14.83
CA PRO A 149 -15.84 6.25 -15.45
C PRO A 149 -16.99 6.08 -14.48
N SER A 150 -16.89 5.12 -13.55
CA SER A 150 -17.97 4.83 -12.61
C SER A 150 -17.89 5.66 -11.33
N LYS A 151 -16.79 6.39 -11.12
CA LYS A 151 -16.45 7.08 -9.86
C LYS A 151 -16.49 6.14 -8.64
N GLN A 152 -16.28 4.85 -8.86
CA GLN A 152 -16.28 3.85 -7.81
C GLN A 152 -14.87 3.64 -7.26
N LEU A 153 -14.83 3.33 -5.97
CA LEU A 153 -13.66 2.88 -5.26
C LEU A 153 -13.97 1.48 -4.71
N CYS A 154 -13.11 0.51 -4.98
CA CYS A 154 -13.21 -0.83 -4.39
C CYS A 154 -11.92 -1.15 -3.64
N THR A 155 -12.03 -1.81 -2.49
CA THR A 155 -10.90 -2.38 -1.73
C THR A 155 -11.11 -3.87 -1.67
N VAL A 156 -10.16 -4.64 -2.22
CA VAL A 156 -10.32 -6.09 -2.40
C VAL A 156 -9.06 -6.84 -1.99
N ALA A 157 -9.27 -8.07 -1.55
CA ALA A 157 -8.25 -9.07 -1.28
C ALA A 157 -8.83 -10.44 -1.64
N PRO A 158 -8.00 -11.49 -1.77
CA PRO A 158 -8.51 -12.84 -1.99
C PRO A 158 -9.53 -13.21 -0.91
N SER A 159 -10.68 -13.74 -1.33
CA SER A 159 -11.79 -14.13 -0.46
C SER A 159 -12.19 -15.58 -0.73
N GLY A 160 -12.83 -16.23 0.26
CA GLY A 160 -13.25 -17.64 0.13
C GLY A 160 -12.10 -18.65 0.12
N ILE A 161 -10.88 -18.23 0.47
CA ILE A 161 -9.68 -19.07 0.55
C ILE A 161 -9.00 -18.87 1.91
N SER A 162 -8.25 -19.88 2.38
CA SER A 162 -7.44 -19.77 3.60
C SER A 162 -6.03 -19.30 3.26
N TYR A 163 -5.57 -18.23 3.90
CA TYR A 163 -4.21 -17.72 3.81
C TYR A 163 -3.91 -16.88 5.06
N THR A 164 -2.62 -16.60 5.28
CA THR A 164 -2.18 -15.66 6.33
C THR A 164 -1.64 -14.36 5.74
N HIS A 165 -1.11 -14.44 4.52
CA HIS A 165 -0.45 -13.34 3.83
C HIS A 165 -0.92 -13.27 2.38
N ALA A 166 -1.19 -12.06 1.91
CA ALA A 166 -1.42 -11.78 0.49
C ALA A 166 -0.45 -10.68 0.03
N VAL A 167 0.07 -10.84 -1.19
CA VAL A 167 0.97 -9.89 -1.85
C VAL A 167 0.34 -9.44 -3.14
N LEU A 168 0.11 -8.14 -3.30
CA LEU A 168 -0.43 -7.56 -4.53
C LEU A 168 0.64 -7.60 -5.63
N LEU A 169 0.29 -8.19 -6.78
CA LEU A 169 1.21 -8.38 -7.91
C LEU A 169 0.97 -7.37 -9.05
N GLY A 170 -0.25 -6.87 -9.22
CA GLY A 170 -0.60 -5.89 -10.27
C GLY A 170 -1.95 -6.19 -10.93
N TRP A 171 -2.17 -5.67 -12.14
CA TRP A 171 -3.33 -6.05 -12.95
C TRP A 171 -3.11 -7.42 -13.60
N SER A 172 -4.18 -8.16 -13.82
CA SER A 172 -4.15 -9.37 -14.64
C SER A 172 -3.93 -9.01 -16.11
N GLN A 173 -2.96 -9.65 -16.76
CA GLN A 173 -2.73 -9.52 -18.20
C GLN A 173 -3.84 -10.21 -19.01
N THR A 174 -4.38 -11.32 -18.50
CA THR A 174 -5.44 -12.10 -19.17
C THR A 174 -6.82 -11.47 -19.00
N HIS A 175 -7.10 -10.90 -17.83
CA HIS A 175 -8.39 -10.32 -17.43
C HIS A 175 -8.19 -8.88 -16.92
N ARG A 176 -8.17 -7.91 -17.83
CA ARG A 176 -7.75 -6.50 -17.60
C ARG A 176 -8.54 -5.69 -16.55
N HIS A 177 -9.61 -6.25 -16.00
CA HIS A 177 -10.43 -5.64 -14.94
C HIS A 177 -10.21 -6.29 -13.56
N ARG A 178 -9.31 -7.28 -13.48
CA ARG A 178 -8.99 -8.01 -12.26
C ARG A 178 -7.56 -7.74 -11.84
N VAL A 179 -7.30 -7.87 -10.55
CA VAL A 179 -5.98 -7.72 -9.94
C VAL A 179 -5.45 -9.08 -9.52
N LEU A 180 -4.14 -9.24 -9.55
CA LEU A 180 -3.47 -10.47 -9.17
C LEU A 180 -2.86 -10.34 -7.78
N PHE A 181 -3.04 -11.38 -6.97
CA PHE A 181 -2.40 -11.58 -5.69
C PHE A 181 -1.62 -12.87 -5.69
N ARG A 182 -0.52 -12.92 -4.94
CA ARG A 182 0.07 -14.16 -4.46
C ARG A 182 -0.32 -14.33 -2.99
N ALA A 183 -0.96 -15.44 -2.62
CA ALA A 183 -1.42 -15.65 -1.26
C ALA A 183 -1.12 -17.08 -0.77
N GLY A 184 -0.81 -17.20 0.52
CA GLY A 184 -0.49 -18.48 1.16
C GLY A 184 -0.23 -18.36 2.66
N HIS A 185 0.25 -19.44 3.26
CA HIS A 185 0.63 -19.45 4.67
C HIS A 185 2.12 -19.15 4.85
N LEU A 186 2.45 -18.38 5.88
CA LEU A 186 3.83 -18.09 6.24
C LEU A 186 4.59 -19.41 6.48
N GLY A 187 5.74 -19.57 5.83
CA GLY A 187 6.57 -20.77 5.91
C GLY A 187 6.27 -21.83 4.85
N GLU A 188 5.26 -21.63 4.00
CA GLU A 188 5.06 -22.44 2.79
C GLU A 188 5.84 -21.87 1.60
N ASP A 189 6.38 -22.76 0.76
CA ASP A 189 7.21 -22.38 -0.38
C ASP A 189 6.38 -22.00 -1.62
N ASP A 190 5.20 -22.61 -1.80
CA ASP A 190 4.42 -22.55 -3.04
C ASP A 190 3.12 -21.75 -2.88
N TRP A 191 3.24 -20.42 -2.76
CA TRP A 191 2.06 -19.56 -2.71
C TRP A 191 1.39 -19.44 -4.08
N GLN A 192 0.07 -19.61 -4.09
CA GLN A 192 -0.72 -19.62 -5.31
C GLN A 192 -1.06 -18.20 -5.79
N ILE A 193 -1.18 -18.03 -7.11
CA ILE A 193 -1.65 -16.79 -7.74
C ILE A 193 -3.18 -16.82 -7.86
N TRP A 194 -3.80 -15.74 -7.39
CA TRP A 194 -5.24 -15.53 -7.38
C TRP A 194 -5.58 -14.25 -8.14
N SER A 195 -6.66 -14.30 -8.92
CA SER A 195 -7.27 -13.16 -9.58
C SER A 195 -8.50 -12.72 -8.81
N VAL A 196 -8.60 -11.42 -8.50
CA VAL A 196 -9.70 -10.83 -7.74
C VAL A 196 -10.30 -9.66 -8.52
N ASP A 197 -11.62 -9.55 -8.59
CA ASP A 197 -12.30 -8.37 -9.16
C ASP A 197 -12.87 -7.44 -8.07
N CYS A 198 -13.41 -6.28 -8.49
CA CYS A 198 -14.01 -5.32 -7.55
C CYS A 198 -15.27 -5.81 -6.81
N SER A 199 -15.86 -6.93 -7.20
CA SER A 199 -16.95 -7.56 -6.45
C SER A 199 -16.44 -8.50 -5.34
N GLY A 200 -15.13 -8.77 -5.30
CA GLY A 200 -14.50 -9.69 -4.38
C GLY A 200 -14.46 -11.13 -4.88
N ASP A 201 -14.97 -11.41 -6.09
CA ASP A 201 -14.88 -12.74 -6.70
C ASP A 201 -13.41 -13.11 -6.90
N THR A 202 -13.06 -14.31 -6.44
CA THR A 202 -11.67 -14.80 -6.35
C THR A 202 -11.55 -16.11 -7.12
N THR A 203 -10.64 -16.14 -8.11
CA THR A 203 -10.37 -17.35 -8.90
C THR A 203 -8.88 -17.62 -9.01
N ILE A 204 -8.50 -18.89 -9.04
CA ILE A 204 -7.12 -19.31 -9.29
C ILE A 204 -6.62 -18.83 -10.67
N ALA A 205 -5.37 -18.35 -10.75
CA ALA A 205 -4.80 -17.76 -11.96
C ALA A 205 -3.30 -18.14 -12.14
N PRO A 206 -2.96 -19.44 -12.26
CA PRO A 206 -1.59 -19.92 -12.07
C PRO A 206 -0.62 -19.50 -13.18
N ASN A 207 -1.13 -19.21 -14.38
CA ASN A 207 -0.33 -18.83 -15.55
C ASN A 207 -0.48 -17.35 -15.92
N ASP A 208 -1.25 -16.59 -15.14
CA ASP A 208 -1.46 -15.18 -15.41
C ASP A 208 -0.25 -14.36 -14.98
N GLN A 209 -0.03 -13.22 -15.64
CA GLN A 209 1.12 -12.37 -15.39
C GLN A 209 0.66 -10.98 -14.95
N PRO A 210 1.34 -10.38 -13.96
CA PRO A 210 1.03 -9.03 -13.54
C PRO A 210 1.48 -8.02 -14.60
N ILE A 211 0.67 -6.99 -14.80
CA ILE A 211 1.00 -5.83 -15.62
C ILE A 211 0.60 -4.53 -14.92
N ILE A 212 1.38 -3.48 -15.13
CA ILE A 212 1.09 -2.13 -14.66
C ILE A 212 1.40 -1.12 -15.77
N TYR A 213 0.71 0.01 -15.73
CA TYR A 213 0.94 1.13 -16.65
C TYR A 213 1.17 2.42 -15.88
N GLY A 214 1.66 3.44 -16.58
CA GLY A 214 1.98 4.74 -16.01
C GLY A 214 3.48 4.95 -15.81
N GLN A 215 3.84 6.17 -15.46
CA GLN A 215 5.24 6.59 -15.35
C GLN A 215 5.47 7.33 -14.03
N THR A 216 6.48 6.91 -13.28
CA THR A 216 6.98 7.68 -12.14
C THR A 216 7.92 8.75 -12.66
N HIS A 217 7.58 10.02 -12.48
CA HIS A 217 8.54 11.09 -12.68
C HIS A 217 9.38 11.26 -11.41
N HIS A 218 10.71 11.26 -11.58
CA HIS A 218 11.61 11.77 -10.55
C HIS A 218 11.42 13.28 -10.42
N HIS A 219 10.47 13.71 -9.59
CA HIS A 219 10.52 15.03 -8.99
C HIS A 219 11.09 14.91 -7.58
N ILE A 220 12.22 15.58 -7.41
CA ILE A 220 13.05 15.63 -6.21
C ILE A 220 12.22 16.22 -5.08
N TRP A 221 11.60 15.38 -4.27
CA TRP A 221 11.29 15.70 -2.89
C TRP A 221 11.86 14.57 -2.04
N ALA A 222 13.01 14.87 -1.43
CA ALA A 222 13.88 13.94 -0.75
C ALA A 222 13.73 14.07 0.77
N GLY A 223 13.33 12.98 1.41
CA GLY A 223 13.54 12.75 2.83
C GLY A 223 12.46 13.26 3.79
N PRO A 224 12.64 12.97 5.09
CA PRO A 224 11.70 13.34 6.15
C PRO A 224 11.54 14.86 6.18
N GLN A 225 10.32 15.34 6.03
CA GLN A 225 9.99 16.72 6.37
C GLN A 225 9.85 16.77 7.88
N ALA A 226 10.96 17.01 8.57
CA ALA A 226 10.88 17.43 9.96
C ALA A 226 10.19 18.79 9.99
N ASP A 227 9.03 18.87 10.64
CA ASP A 227 8.46 20.15 11.04
C ASP A 227 9.50 20.88 11.88
N ARG A 228 10.08 21.94 11.29
CA ARG A 228 10.65 23.02 12.07
C ARG A 228 9.53 24.03 12.27
N ARG A 229 8.78 23.88 13.35
CA ARG A 229 8.47 24.96 14.31
C ARG A 229 7.68 24.41 15.48
#